data_AF-A0A2M6VRJ3-F1
#
_entry.id   AF-A0A2M6VRJ3-F1
#
_cell.length_a   1.000
_cell.length_b   1.000
_cell.length_c   1.000
_cell.angle_alpha   90.00
_cell.angle_beta   90.00
_cell.angle_gamma   90.00
#
_symmetry.space_group_name_H-M   'P 1'
#
loop_
_entity.id
_entity.type
_entity.pdbx_description
1 polymer ?
#
loop_
_entity_poly.entity_id
_entity_poly.type
_entity_poly.pdbx_seq_one_letter_code
_entity_poly.pdbx_strand_id
1 'polypeptide(L)' 'MTCELCPATVKKALEKTPGVAKAQIDFAKKIATVTFDPDVATVAALTQSTTNAGYPSTLQATK' A
#
# COMPACT_ATOMS: atom_id res chain seq x y z
N MET A 1 6.96 -13.48 -5.05
CA MET A 1 5.74 -13.03 -5.76
C MET A 1 5.14 -14.23 -6.47
N THR A 2 4.59 -15.15 -5.68
CA THR A 2 4.15 -16.48 -6.15
C THR A 2 2.74 -16.81 -5.65
N CYS A 3 2.04 -15.83 -5.10
CA CYS A 3 0.74 -16.06 -4.49
C CYS A 3 -0.27 -15.07 -5.08
N GLU A 4 -1.29 -15.63 -5.70
CA GLU A 4 -2.39 -14.94 -6.37
C GLU A 4 -3.22 -14.09 -5.39
N LEU A 5 -3.11 -14.38 -4.08
CA LEU A 5 -3.72 -13.60 -2.99
C LEU A 5 -2.88 -12.40 -2.50
N CYS A 6 -1.61 -12.28 -2.88
CA CYS A 6 -0.74 -11.19 -2.42
C CYS A 6 -1.35 -9.79 -2.61
N PRO A 7 -1.92 -9.47 -3.79
CA PRO A 7 -2.29 -8.08 -4.06
C PRO A 7 -3.59 -7.66 -3.37
N ALA A 8 -4.57 -8.57 -3.27
CA ALA A 8 -5.79 -8.31 -2.52
C ALA A 8 -5.50 -8.06 -1.03
N THR A 9 -4.48 -8.76 -0.49
CA THR A 9 -4.03 -8.58 0.89
C THR A 9 -3.39 -7.21 1.11
N VAL A 10 -2.50 -6.79 0.21
CA VAL A 10 -1.89 -5.44 0.24
C VAL A 10 -2.96 -4.35 0.13
N LYS A 11 -3.93 -4.51 -0.77
CA LYS A 11 -5.03 -3.54 -0.94
C LYS A 11 -5.82 -3.39 0.36
N LYS A 12 -6.23 -4.51 0.97
CA LYS A 12 -6.97 -4.52 2.23
C LYS A 12 -6.17 -3.93 3.40
N ALA A 13 -4.86 -4.17 3.46
CA ALA A 13 -4.02 -3.57 4.49
C ALA A 13 -3.95 -2.05 4.36
N LEU A 14 -3.77 -1.55 3.13
CA LEU A 14 -3.78 -0.12 2.84
C LEU A 14 -5.15 0.51 3.14
N GLU A 15 -6.25 -0.08 2.68
CA GLU A 15 -7.62 0.42 2.96
C GLU A 15 -7.98 0.39 4.44
N LYS A 16 -7.36 -0.48 5.24
CA LYS A 16 -7.51 -0.50 6.70
C LYS A 16 -6.66 0.56 7.41
N THR A 17 -5.73 1.20 6.72
CA THR A 17 -4.85 2.19 7.33
C THR A 17 -5.63 3.49 7.53
N PRO A 18 -5.72 4.02 8.77
CA PRO A 18 -6.40 5.29 9.03
C PRO A 18 -5.80 6.39 8.16
N GLY A 19 -6.64 7.22 7.55
CA GLY A 19 -6.21 8.29 6.63
C GLY A 19 -6.10 7.86 5.17
N VAL A 20 -6.26 6.58 4.82
CA VAL A 20 -6.33 6.16 3.40
C VAL A 20 -7.73 6.42 2.84
N ALA A 21 -7.81 7.28 1.83
CA ALA A 21 -9.03 7.55 1.09
C ALA A 21 -9.25 6.54 -0.05
N LYS A 22 -8.16 6.10 -0.70
CA LYS A 22 -8.23 5.18 -1.85
C LYS A 22 -6.93 4.40 -2.02
N ALA A 23 -7.02 3.12 -2.37
CA ALA A 23 -5.86 2.30 -2.74
C ALA A 23 -6.13 1.59 -4.08
N GLN A 24 -5.24 1.80 -5.03
CA GLN A 24 -5.23 1.14 -6.34
C GLN A 24 -3.94 0.34 -6.48
N ILE A 25 -4.04 -0.87 -7.02
CA ILE A 25 -2.87 -1.73 -7.24
C ILE A 25 -2.80 -2.08 -8.71
N ASP A 26 -1.68 -1.74 -9.32
CA ASP A 26 -1.27 -2.16 -10.65
C ASP A 26 -0.39 -3.40 -10.51
N PHE A 27 -0.97 -4.55 -10.84
CA PHE A 27 -0.34 -5.87 -10.71
C PHE A 27 0.69 -6.10 -11.80
N ALA A 28 0.42 -5.59 -13.00
CA ALA A 28 1.31 -5.72 -14.15
C ALA A 28 2.62 -4.97 -13.88
N LYS A 29 2.51 -3.78 -13.27
CA LYS A 29 3.66 -2.95 -12.91
C LYS A 29 4.20 -3.20 -11.51
N LYS A 30 3.46 -3.94 -10.68
CA LYS A 30 3.78 -4.16 -9.25
C LYS A 30 3.83 -2.85 -8.46
N ILE A 31 2.97 -1.90 -8.81
CA ILE A 31 2.90 -0.55 -8.22
C ILE A 31 1.57 -0.42 -7.47
N ALA A 32 1.61 0.11 -6.25
CA ALA A 32 0.42 0.49 -5.51
C ALA A 32 0.32 2.02 -5.40
N THR A 33 -0.77 2.58 -5.92
CA THR A 33 -1.10 4.00 -5.82
C THR A 33 -2.08 4.19 -4.68
N VAL A 34 -1.68 4.95 -3.66
CA VAL A 34 -2.51 5.20 -2.47
C VAL A 34 -2.77 6.69 -2.36
N THR A 35 -4.05 7.04 -2.27
CA THR A 35 -4.51 8.37 -1.91
C THR A 35 -4.79 8.36 -0.42
N PHE A 36 -4.05 9.16 0.33
CA PHE A 36 -4.17 9.28 1.77
C PHE A 36 -4.08 10.74 2.20
N ASP A 37 -4.62 11.02 3.37
CA ASP A 37 -4.53 12.32 4.02
C ASP A 37 -3.16 12.43 4.74
N PRO A 38 -2.28 13.35 4.32
CA PRO A 38 -0.95 13.52 4.92
C PRO A 38 -0.98 14.02 6.37
N ASP A 39 -2.10 14.59 6.83
CA ASP A 39 -2.27 15.01 8.23
C ASP A 39 -2.61 13.82 9.16
N VAL A 40 -3.11 12.72 8.59
CA VAL A 40 -3.56 11.52 9.34
C VAL A 40 -2.65 10.32 9.10
N ALA A 41 -2.12 10.15 7.89
CA ALA A 41 -1.29 9.04 7.48
C ALA A 41 0.02 9.54 6.87
N THR A 42 1.11 8.83 7.15
CA THR A 42 2.41 9.08 6.53
C THR A 42 2.82 7.92 5.64
N VAL A 43 3.74 8.19 4.71
CA VAL A 43 4.36 7.16 3.88
C VAL A 43 4.94 6.03 4.75
N ALA A 44 5.56 6.37 5.87
CA ALA A 44 6.08 5.37 6.81
C ALA A 44 4.97 4.47 7.37
N ALA A 45 3.82 5.03 7.76
CA ALA A 45 2.67 4.27 8.24
C ALA A 45 2.09 3.32 7.17
N LEU A 46 2.02 3.77 5.91
CA LEU A 46 1.58 2.94 4.80
C LEU A 46 2.55 1.79 4.55
N THR A 47 3.84 2.09 4.55
CA THR A 47 4.90 1.09 4.36
C THR A 47 4.93 0.06 5.49
N GLN A 48 4.71 0.51 6.73
CA GLN A 48 4.55 -0.34 7.91
C GLN A 48 3.33 -1.24 7.78
N SER A 49 2.19 -0.69 7.31
CA SER A 49 0.95 -1.44 7.11
C SER A 49 1.12 -2.59 6.11
N THR A 50 1.77 -2.33 4.97
CA THR A 50 2.06 -3.41 4.00
C THR A 50 3.08 -4.39 4.55
N THR A 51 4.09 -3.93 5.29
CA THR A 51 5.10 -4.80 5.95
C THR A 51 4.46 -5.73 6.98
N ASN A 52 3.55 -5.22 7.81
CA ASN A 52 2.78 -5.99 8.77
C ASN A 52 1.87 -7.03 8.09
N ALA A 53 1.41 -6.74 6.87
CA ALA A 53 0.70 -7.69 6.03
C ALA A 53 1.61 -8.74 5.36
N GLY A 54 2.92 -8.70 5.60
CA GLY A 54 3.92 -9.59 5.00
C GLY A 54 4.45 -9.13 3.64
N TYR A 55 4.16 -7.88 3.25
CA TYR A 55 4.52 -7.29 1.97
C TYR A 55 5.30 -5.99 2.18
N PRO A 56 6.61 -6.09 2.51
CA PRO A 56 7.44 -4.90 2.59
C PRO A 56 7.40 -4.15 1.25
N SER A 57 7.07 -2.86 1.32
CA SER A 57 7.00 -1.97 0.17
C SER A 57 8.00 -0.83 0.34
N THR A 58 8.24 -0.07 -0.72
CA THR A 58 9.06 1.14 -0.66
C THR A 58 8.36 2.23 -1.44
N LEU A 59 8.49 3.48 -0.98
CA LEU A 59 7.97 4.61 -1.73
C LEU A 59 8.75 4.74 -3.05
N GLN A 60 8.06 4.52 -4.17
CA GLN A 60 8.54 5.02 -5.44
C GLN A 60 8.13 6.48 -5.57
N ALA A 61 9.02 7.38 -5.13
CA ALA A 61 8.93 8.77 -5.53
C ALA A 61 9.21 8.84 -7.04
N THR A 62 8.17 9.00 -7.85
CA THR A 62 8.35 9.41 -9.24
C THR A 62 8.85 10.86 -9.18
N LYS A 63 10.11 11.06 -9.55
CA LYS A 63 10.76 12.37 -9.64
C LYS A 63 10.16 13.19 -10.78
#